data_AF-A0A183DTB3-F1
#
_entry.id   AF-A0A183DTB3-F1
#
_cell.length_a   1.000
_cell.length_b   1.000
_cell.length_c   1.000
_cell.angle_alpha   90.00
_cell.angle_beta   90.00
_cell.angle_gamma   90.00
#
_symmetry.space_group_name_H-M   'P 1'
#
loop_
_entity.id
_entity.type
_entity.pdbx_description
1 polymer ?
#
loop_
_entity_poly.entity_id
_entity_poly.type
_entity_poly.pdbx_seq_one_letter_code
_entity_poly.pdbx_strand_id
1 'polypeptide(L)' 'MYVRAMISQKLGINQLPMSVAFFSQVDIDRVLRKEVDLACKTPGGEGIPPGEALDMNAILEKTRGTLRKTVQ' A
#
# COMPACT_ATOMS: atom_id res chain seq x y z
N MET A 1 1.04 -9.41 -3.84
CA MET A 1 1.09 -10.27 -5.05
C MET A 1 1.00 -11.77 -4.74
N TYR A 2 1.83 -12.37 -3.86
CA TYR A 2 1.91 -13.83 -3.68
C TYR A 2 0.60 -14.55 -3.35
N VAL A 3 -0.24 -13.99 -2.47
CA VAL A 3 -1.52 -14.62 -2.10
C VAL A 3 -2.44 -14.77 -3.32
N ARG A 4 -2.60 -13.68 -4.10
CA ARG A 4 -3.41 -13.70 -5.34
C ARG A 4 -2.83 -14.69 -6.35
N ALA A 5 -1.51 -14.68 -6.55
CA ALA A 5 -0.84 -15.58 -7.47
C ALA A 5 -1.02 -17.06 -7.08
N MET A 6 -0.86 -17.40 -5.80
CA MET A 6 -1.03 -18.76 -5.29
C MET A 6 -2.47 -19.25 -5.48
N ILE A 7 -3.46 -18.40 -5.21
CA ILE A 7 -4.88 -18.75 -5.40
C ILE A 7 -5.18 -18.96 -6.89
N SER A 8 -4.73 -18.05 -7.76
CA SER A 8 -4.93 -18.17 -9.21
C SER A 8 -4.27 -19.43 -9.78
N GLN A 9 -3.07 -19.77 -9.32
CA GLN A 9 -2.38 -21.00 -9.74
C GLN A 9 -3.15 -22.27 -9.31
N LYS A 10 -3.72 -22.29 -8.10
CA LYS A 10 -4.59 -23.41 -7.66
C LYS A 10 -5.88 -23.52 -8.47
N LEU A 11 -6.39 -22.41 -8.99
CA LEU A 11 -7.57 -22.36 -9.85
C LEU A 11 -7.26 -22.65 -11.33
N GLY A 12 -6.00 -22.90 -11.69
CA GLY A 12 -5.57 -23.11 -13.07
C GLY A 12 -5.48 -21.84 -13.92
N ILE A 13 -5.53 -20.66 -13.30
CA ILE A 13 -5.38 -19.36 -13.97
C ILE A 13 -3.90 -19.01 -14.00
N ASN A 14 -3.28 -19.20 -15.17
CA ASN A 14 -1.83 -19.03 -15.35
C ASN A 14 -1.40 -17.61 -15.69
N GLN A 15 -2.31 -16.77 -16.17
CA GLN A 15 -2.02 -15.40 -16.61
C GLN A 15 -3.01 -14.43 -15.96
N LEU A 16 -2.49 -13.33 -15.43
CA LEU A 16 -3.27 -12.29 -14.77
C LEU A 16 -2.86 -10.92 -15.33
N PRO A 17 -3.82 -9.99 -15.49
CA PRO A 17 -3.49 -8.60 -15.78
C PRO A 17 -2.62 -7.97 -14.68
N MET A 18 -1.76 -7.03 -15.06
CA MET A 18 -0.90 -6.29 -14.13
C MET A 18 -1.68 -5.59 -13.02
N SER A 19 -2.89 -5.10 -13.31
CA SER A 19 -3.79 -4.48 -12.33
C SER A 19 -4.18 -5.40 -11.17
N VAL A 20 -4.10 -6.73 -11.35
CA VAL A 20 -4.37 -7.71 -10.29
C VAL A 20 -3.14 -7.96 -9.42
N ALA A 21 -1.94 -7.73 -9.96
CA ALA A 21 -0.68 -7.98 -9.25
C ALA A 21 -0.45 -6.99 -8.10
N PHE A 22 -0.86 -5.74 -8.29
CA PHE A 22 -0.66 -4.64 -7.35
C PHE A 22 -1.98 -4.16 -6.74
N PHE A 23 -1.87 -3.49 -5.59
CA PHE A 23 -2.98 -2.72 -5.05
C PHE A 23 -3.02 -1.36 -5.76
N SER A 24 -4.17 -0.68 -5.71
CA SER A 24 -4.26 0.71 -6.18
C SER A 24 -3.27 1.60 -5.44
N GLN A 25 -3.23 1.45 -4.12
CA GLN A 25 -2.31 2.13 -3.22
C GLN A 25 -2.18 1.36 -1.91
N VAL A 26 -1.18 1.73 -1.11
CA VAL A 26 -0.99 1.29 0.27
C VAL A 26 -1.09 2.51 1.18
N ASP A 27 -2.04 2.46 2.10
CA ASP A 27 -2.31 3.53 3.05
C ASP A 27 -1.43 3.35 4.29
N ILE A 28 -0.67 4.40 4.61
CA ILE A 28 0.26 4.48 5.74
C ILE A 28 -0.23 5.59 6.66
N ASP A 29 -0.73 5.20 7.83
CA ASP A 29 -1.32 6.14 8.76
C ASP A 29 -0.98 5.80 10.21
N ARG A 30 -1.00 6.84 11.06
CA ARG A 30 -0.84 6.69 12.51
C ARG A 30 -2.16 6.31 13.18
N VAL A 31 -3.29 6.57 12.53
CA VAL A 31 -4.62 6.24 13.05
C VAL A 31 -5.38 5.30 12.11
N LEU A 32 -6.27 4.50 12.69
CA LEU A 32 -7.11 3.60 11.91
C LEU A 32 -8.29 4.38 11.32
N ARG A 33 -8.23 4.66 10.02
CA ARG A 33 -9.33 5.21 9.22
C ARG A 33 -9.35 4.53 7.86
N LYS A 34 -10.47 4.67 7.14
CA LYS A 34 -10.67 3.98 5.86
C LYS A 34 -9.74 4.49 4.76
N GLU A 35 -9.61 5.81 4.64
CA GLU A 35 -8.76 6.48 3.65
C GLU A 35 -7.93 7.53 4.39
N VAL A 36 -6.68 7.76 3.96
CA VAL A 36 -5.70 8.61 4.66
C VAL A 36 -6.06 10.10 4.69
N ASP A 37 -6.81 10.56 3.69
CA ASP A 37 -7.28 11.92 3.49
C ASP A 37 -8.59 12.21 4.23
N LEU A 38 -9.21 11.18 4.80
CA LEU A 38 -10.45 11.36 5.57
C LEU A 38 -10.16 12.13 6.85
N ALA A 39 -10.85 13.27 7.00
CA ALA A 39 -10.77 14.09 8.20
C ALA A 39 -11.21 13.29 9.43
N CYS A 40 -10.27 13.11 10.37
CA CYS A 40 -10.51 12.44 11.63
C CYS A 40 -10.25 13.45 12.77
N LYS A 41 -11.20 13.55 13.70
CA LYS A 41 -11.06 14.37 14.91
C LYS A 41 -11.08 13.46 16.11
N THR A 42 -10.19 13.71 17.07
CA THR A 42 -10.29 13.06 18.37
C THR A 42 -11.58 13.53 19.07
N PRO A 43 -12.08 12.78 20.07
CA PRO A 43 -13.23 13.23 20.87
C PRO A 43 -13.04 14.60 21.54
N GLY A 44 -11.79 15.06 21.70
CA GLY A 44 -11.44 16.39 22.19
C GLY A 44 -11.42 17.50 21.12
N GLY A 45 -11.73 17.18 19.87
CA GLY A 45 -11.86 18.15 18.78
C GLY A 45 -10.56 18.43 18.00
N GLU A 46 -9.42 17.87 18.41
CA GLU A 46 -8.16 18.01 17.69
C GLU A 46 -8.18 17.21 16.38
N GLY A 47 -7.83 17.88 15.28
CA GLY A 47 -7.72 17.24 13.97
C GLY A 47 -6.44 16.43 13.86
N ILE A 48 -6.54 15.21 13.37
CA ILE A 48 -5.39 14.34 13.10
C ILE A 48 -4.92 14.60 11.66
N PRO A 49 -3.63 14.90 11.43
CA PRO A 49 -3.11 15.13 10.09
C PRO A 49 -3.33 13.90 9.20
N PRO A 50 -3.55 14.08 7.88
CA PRO A 50 -3.72 12.96 6.97
C PRO A 50 -2.47 12.07 6.91
N GLY A 51 -2.69 10.78 6.63
CA GLY A 51 -1.61 9.83 6.35
C GLY A 51 -1.05 9.97 4.94
N GLU A 52 -0.29 8.98 4.52
CA GLU A 52 0.28 8.89 3.17
C GLU A 52 -0.27 7.67 2.43
N ALA A 53 -0.78 7.87 1.22
CA ALA A 53 -1.17 6.79 0.30
C ALA A 53 -0.12 6.68 -0.79
N LEU A 54 0.52 5.51 -0.92
CA LEU A 54 1.57 5.28 -1.90
C LEU A 54 1.16 4.22 -2.92
N ASP A 55 1.29 4.56 -4.19
CA ASP A 55 1.17 3.59 -5.27
C ASP A 55 2.47 2.80 -5.47
N MET A 56 2.45 1.82 -6.37
CA MET A 56 3.62 1.00 -6.67
C MET A 56 4.83 1.82 -7.13
N ASN A 57 4.61 2.84 -7.96
CA ASN A 57 5.69 3.63 -8.55
C ASN A 57 6.37 4.49 -7.49
N ALA A 58 5.59 5.18 -6.65
CA ALA A 58 6.09 5.97 -5.54
C ALA A 58 6.87 5.12 -4.52
N ILE A 59 6.43 3.88 -4.25
CA ILE A 59 7.17 2.96 -3.39
C ILE A 59 8.52 2.59 -4.02
N LEU A 60 8.55 2.30 -5.32
CA LEU A 60 9.79 1.97 -6.03
C LEU A 60 10.77 3.14 -6.06
N GLU A 61 10.29 4.36 -6.25
CA GLU A 61 11.12 5.56 -6.19
C GLU A 61 11.73 5.77 -4.80
N LYS A 62 10.93 5.60 -3.75
CA LYS A 62 11.40 5.74 -2.35
C LYS A 62 12.39 4.65 -1.94
N THR A 63 12.14 3.40 -2.34
CA THR A 63 12.91 2.24 -1.87
C THR A 63 14.02 1.80 -2.83
N ARG A 64 14.02 2.28 -4.08
CA ARG A 64 14.92 1.82 -5.14
C ARG A 64 14.91 0.29 -5.31
N GLY A 65 13.79 -0.35 -5.00
CA GLY A 65 13.61 -1.80 -5.08
C GLY A 65 14.29 -2.62 -3.98
N THR A 66 14.88 -2.00 -2.95
CA THR A 66 15.50 -2.75 -1.85
C THR A 66 15.44 -2.01 -0.51
N LEU A 67 15.20 -2.75 0.57
CA LEU A 67 15.27 -2.22 1.95
C LEU A 67 16.66 -2.38 2.56
N ARG A 68 17.60 -2.97 1.83
CA ARG A 68 18.99 -3.10 2.29
C ARG A 68 19.61 -1.72 2.39
N LYS A 69 20.20 -1.40 3.54
CA LYS A 69 21.06 -0.23 3.66
C LYS A 69 22.22 -0.41 2.67
N THR A 70 22.33 0.49 1.70
CA THR A 70 23.56 0.61 0.92
C THR A 70 24.63 1.05 1.91
N VAL A 71 25.59 0.17 2.20
CA VAL A 71 26.80 0.58 2.92
C VAL A 71 27.48 1.60 2.00
N GLN A 72 27.45 2.85 2.42
CA GLN A 72 28.30 3.91 1.87
C GLN A 72 29.61 3.91 2.64
#